data_AF-A0A821DMV1-F1
#
_entry.id   AF-A0A821DMV1-F1
#
_cell.length_a   1.000
_cell.length_b   1.000
_cell.length_c   1.000
_cell.angle_alpha   90.00
_cell.angle_beta   90.00
_cell.angle_gamma   90.00
#
_symmetry.space_group_name_H-M   'P 1'
#
loop_
_entity.id
_entity.type
_entity.pdbx_description
1 polymer ?
#
loop_
_entity_poly.entity_id
_entity_poly.type
_entity_poly.pdbx_seq_one_letter_code
_entity_poly.pdbx_strand_id
1 'polypeptide(L)' 'MIDTDPYIRLNACEVLENFGEHAATHDVLATLINAMRDEDSDVRHKASAALGKLGEQAATNEVIAALINAMRDESSGV' A
#
# COMPACT_ATOMS: atom_id res chain seq x y z
N MET A 1 5.93 7.99 -1.16
CA MET A 1 6.98 7.68 -0.18
C MET A 1 8.30 8.15 -0.76
N ILE A 2 8.97 9.15 -0.17
CA ILE A 2 10.12 9.85 -0.79
C ILE A 2 11.49 9.33 -0.33
N ASP A 3 11.51 8.32 0.54
CA ASP A 3 12.76 7.74 1.02
C ASP A 3 13.37 6.82 -0.04
N THR A 4 14.69 6.91 -0.23
CA THR A 4 15.41 6.11 -1.22
C THR A 4 15.66 4.68 -0.74
N ASP A 5 15.64 4.42 0.56
CA ASP A 5 15.92 3.10 1.12
C ASP A 5 14.65 2.21 1.13
N PRO A 6 14.63 1.10 0.37
CA PRO A 6 13.48 0.19 0.34
C PRO A 6 13.14 -0.40 1.71
N TYR A 7 14.10 -0.55 2.62
CA TYR A 7 13.81 -1.03 3.99
C TYR A 7 13.03 0.01 4.80
N ILE A 8 13.34 1.29 4.66
CA ILE A 8 12.58 2.36 5.33
C ILE A 8 11.17 2.41 4.76
N ARG A 9 11.05 2.26 3.44
CA ARG A 9 9.77 2.20 2.73
C ARG A 9 8.90 1.03 3.18
N LEU A 10 9.50 -0.16 3.28
CA LEU A 10 8.86 -1.38 3.76
C LEU A 10 8.37 -1.22 5.21
N ASN A 11 9.25 -0.76 6.11
CA ASN A 11 8.92 -0.54 7.52
C ASN A 11 7.76 0.46 7.68
N ALA A 12 7.72 1.52 6.85
CA ALA A 12 6.60 2.45 6.88
C ALA A 12 5.28 1.76 6.53
N CYS A 13 5.26 0.89 5.52
CA CYS A 13 4.08 0.11 5.17
C CYS A 13 3.69 -0.88 6.29
N GLU A 14 4.66 -1.54 6.92
CA GLU A 14 4.42 -2.47 8.02
C GLU A 14 3.87 -1.79 9.28
N VAL A 15 4.37 -0.60 9.59
CA VAL A 15 3.83 0.21 10.69
C VAL A 15 2.37 0.56 10.41
N LEU A 16 2.05 1.02 9.20
CA LEU A 16 0.67 1.34 8.79
C LEU A 16 -0.25 0.11 8.80
N GLU A 17 0.26 -1.06 8.39
CA GLU A 17 -0.44 -2.35 8.50
C GLU A 17 -0.83 -2.65 9.96
N ASN A 18 0.09 -2.43 10.91
CA ASN A 18 -0.12 -2.69 12.33
C ASN A 18 -1.06 -1.68 13.02
N PHE A 19 -1.19 -0.45 12.51
CA PHE A 19 -2.17 0.51 13.03
C PHE A 19 -3.63 0.14 12.70
N GLY A 20 -3.85 -0.65 11.64
CA GLY A 20 -5.18 -1.09 11.21
C GLY A 20 -6.11 0.07 10.87
N GLU A 21 -7.42 -0.16 10.97
CA GLU A 21 -8.48 0.76 10.49
C GLU A 21 -8.34 2.22 10.98
N HIS A 22 -7.73 2.45 12.14
CA HIS A 22 -7.53 3.79 12.70
C HIS A 22 -6.55 4.66 11.91
N ALA A 23 -5.70 4.07 11.07
CA ALA A 23 -4.75 4.79 10.22
C ALA A 23 -5.31 5.13 8.83
N ALA A 24 -6.57 4.77 8.51
CA ALA A 24 -7.18 4.96 7.19
C ALA A 24 -7.54 6.43 6.91
N THR A 25 -6.54 7.29 6.91
CA THR A 25 -6.64 8.69 6.50
C THR A 25 -6.36 8.83 5.01
N HIS A 26 -6.86 9.89 4.38
CA HIS A 26 -6.62 10.16 2.97
C HIS A 26 -5.13 10.14 2.59
N ASP A 27 -4.27 10.72 3.42
CA ASP A 27 -2.82 10.78 3.17
C ASP A 27 -2.15 9.41 3.26
N VAL A 28 -2.60 8.56 4.19
CA VAL A 28 -2.13 7.17 4.31
C VAL A 28 -2.54 6.36 3.09
N LEU A 29 -3.81 6.47 2.66
CA LEU A 29 -4.30 5.79 1.46
C LEU A 29 -3.52 6.23 0.21
N ALA A 30 -3.33 7.53 0.01
CA ALA A 30 -2.54 8.06 -1.10
C ALA A 30 -1.07 7.59 -1.06
N THR A 31 -0.50 7.49 0.15
CA THR A 31 0.87 6.99 0.33
C THR A 31 0.99 5.50 -0.03
N LEU A 32 0.05 4.68 0.43
CA LEU A 32 0.02 3.25 0.14
C LEU A 32 -0.27 2.96 -1.34
N ILE A 33 -1.19 3.70 -1.98
CA ILE A 33 -1.44 3.61 -3.43
C ILE A 33 -0.17 3.89 -4.23
N ASN A 34 0.62 4.89 -3.83
CA ASN A 34 1.90 5.15 -4.47
C ASN A 34 2.92 4.04 -4.21
N ALA A 35 2.94 3.44 -3.01
CA ALA A 35 3.81 2.34 -2.66
C ALA A 35 3.49 1.03 -3.41
N MET A 36 2.26 0.87 -3.92
CA MET A 36 1.92 -0.23 -4.82
C MET A 36 2.60 -0.14 -6.19
N ARG A 37 3.19 1.01 -6.53
CA ARG A 37 3.97 1.24 -7.74
C ARG A 37 5.47 1.30 -7.46
N ASP A 38 5.88 0.87 -6.27
CA ASP A 38 7.28 0.84 -5.89
C ASP A 38 8.08 -0.14 -6.75
N GLU A 39 9.35 0.16 -7.00
CA GLU A 39 10.26 -0.71 -7.74
C GLU A 39 10.51 -2.03 -6.98
N ASP A 40 10.48 -1.97 -5.65
CA ASP A 40 10.71 -3.11 -4.77
C ASP A 40 9.42 -3.94 -4.59
N SER A 41 9.50 -5.24 -4.88
CA SER A 41 8.34 -6.15 -4.79
C SER A 41 7.82 -6.34 -3.37
N ASP A 42 8.71 -6.31 -2.38
CA ASP A 42 8.32 -6.48 -0.98
C ASP A 42 7.53 -5.25 -0.51
N VAL A 43 7.95 -4.06 -0.94
CA VAL A 43 7.22 -2.81 -0.69
C VAL A 43 5.84 -2.85 -1.35
N ARG A 44 5.72 -3.31 -2.60
CA ARG A 44 4.41 -3.44 -3.28
C ARG A 44 3.47 -4.41 -2.57
N HIS A 45 3.98 -5.57 -2.17
CA HIS A 45 3.20 -6.59 -1.47
C HIS A 45 2.73 -6.08 -0.11
N LYS A 46 3.63 -5.44 0.66
CA LYS A 46 3.28 -4.84 1.95
C LYS A 46 2.30 -3.68 1.85
N ALA A 47 2.40 -2.85 0.82
CA ALA A 47 1.43 -1.78 0.58
C ALA A 47 0.01 -2.35 0.36
N SER A 48 -0.10 -3.42 -0.44
CA SER A 48 -1.36 -4.11 -0.69
C SER A 48 -1.92 -4.78 0.58
N ALA A 49 -1.06 -5.41 1.37
CA ALA A 49 -1.44 -6.00 2.66
C ALA A 49 -1.93 -4.95 3.66
N ALA A 50 -1.22 -3.82 3.77
CA ALA A 50 -1.60 -2.70 4.63
C ALA A 50 -2.98 -2.15 4.25
N LEU A 51 -3.26 -1.93 2.95
CA LEU A 51 -4.58 -1.51 2.48
C LEU A 51 -5.69 -2.49 2.87
N GLY A 52 -5.42 -3.80 2.80
CA GLY A 52 -6.37 -4.83 3.26
C GLY A 52 -6.63 -4.79 4.78
N LYS A 53 -5.61 -4.43 5.57
CA LYS A 53 -5.71 -4.31 7.04
C LYS A 53 -6.35 -3.01 7.52
N LEU A 54 -6.32 -1.96 6.71
CA LEU A 54 -7.06 -0.72 6.96
C LEU A 54 -8.59 -0.90 6.84
N GLY A 55 -9.06 -2.06 6.34
CA GLY A 55 -10.45 -2.48 6.43
C GLY A 55 -11.41 -1.60 5.62
N GLU A 56 -12.65 -1.50 6.09
CA GLU A 56 -13.74 -0.84 5.36
C GLU A 56 -13.49 0.66 5.12
N GLN A 57 -12.71 1.30 5.99
CA GLN A 57 -12.30 2.71 5.83
C GLN A 57 -11.39 2.94 4.62
N ALA A 58 -10.65 1.91 4.19
CA ALA A 58 -9.82 1.98 2.99
C ALA A 58 -10.56 1.57 1.71
N ALA A 59 -11.83 1.14 1.79
CA ALA A 59 -12.63 0.70 0.64
C ALA A 59 -13.16 1.87 -0.22
N THR A 60 -12.28 2.81 -0.56
CA THR A 60 -12.59 3.92 -1.45
C THR A 60 -12.45 3.48 -2.92
N ASN A 61 -13.17 4.16 -3.82
CA ASN A 61 -13.07 3.89 -5.26
C ASN A 61 -11.64 4.00 -5.79
N GLU A 62 -10.83 4.88 -5.21
CA GLU A 62 -9.45 5.12 -5.61
C GLU A 62 -8.55 3.94 -5.23
N VAL A 63 -8.70 3.41 -4.01
CA VAL A 63 -7.99 2.21 -3.55
C VAL A 63 -8.40 0.98 -4.35
N ILE A 64 -9.70 0.82 -4.62
CA ILE A 64 -10.21 -0.30 -5.43
C ILE A 64 -9.63 -0.23 -6.85
N ALA A 65 -9.62 0.95 -7.47
CA ALA A 65 -9.01 1.13 -8.80
C ALA A 65 -7.50 0.86 -8.78
N ALA A 66 -6.79 1.29 -7.73
CA ALA A 66 -5.36 1.01 -7.56
C ALA A 66 -5.08 -0.49 -7.44
N LEU A 67 -5.85 -1.23 -6.63
CA LEU A 67 -5.77 -2.68 -6.48
C LEU A 67 -6.04 -3.41 -7.81
N ILE A 68 -7.10 -3.03 -8.53
CA ILE A 68 -7.40 -3.61 -9.85
C ILE A 68 -6.25 -3.36 -10.84
N ASN A 69 -5.66 -2.17 -10.83
CA ASN A 69 -4.53 -1.86 -11.70
C ASN A 69 -3.29 -2.67 -11.32
N ALA A 70 -2.99 -2.83 -10.03
CA ALA A 70 -1.86 -3.64 -9.58
C ALA A 70 -2.03 -5.13 -9.95
N MET A 71 -3.25 -5.65 -9.96
CA MET A 71 -3.52 -7.02 -10.44
C MET A 71 -3.33 -7.19 -11.95
N ARG A 72 -3.43 -6.12 -12.74
CA ARG A 72 -3.24 -6.14 -14.19
C ARG A 72 -1.78 -5.93 -14.59
N ASP A 73 -0.97 -5.41 -13.68
CA ASP A 73 0.47 -5.29 -13.87
C ASP A 73 1.07 -6.69 -13.67
N GLU A 74 1.39 -7.38 -14.77
CA GLU A 74 1.96 -8.75 -14.80
C GLU A 74 3.35 -8.87 -14.15
N SER A 75 3.84 -7.83 -13.47
CA SER A 75 5.12 -7.81 -12.77
C SER A 75 5.02 -8.49 -11.41
N SER A 76 5.00 -9.83 -11.46
CA SER A 76 5.47 -10.78 -10.44
C SER A 76 5.30 -10.37 -8.97
N GLY A 77 4.36 -11.02 -8.29
CA GLY A 77 4.34 -11.11 -6.83
C GLY A 77 3.22 -10.33 -6.15
N VAL A 78 1.98 -10.70 -6.44
CA VAL A 78 0.91 -10.68 -5.42
C VAL A 78 0.67 -12.12 -5.00
#